data_AF-A0A820SEL6-F1
#
_entry.id   AF-A0A820SEL6-F1
#
_cell.length_a   1.000
_cell.length_b   1.000
_cell.length_c   1.000
_cell.angle_alpha   90.00
_cell.angle_beta   90.00
_cell.angle_gamma   90.00
#
_symmetry.space_group_name_H-M   'P 1'
#
loop_
_entity.id
_entity.type
_entity.pdbx_description
1 polymer ?
#
loop_
_entity_poly.entity_id
_entity_poly.type
_entity_poly.pdbx_seq_one_letter_code
_entity_poly.pdbx_strand_id
1 'polypeptide(L)' 'MVPYQLSGVEESIALVYDQALALQGYISLKAFRLTPAALEHLKNEDYFSPD' A
#
# COMPACT_ATOMS: atom_id res chain seq x y z
N MET A 1 -7.33 4.16 9.02
CA MET A 1 -6.07 3.38 9.13
C MET A 1 -4.98 4.21 8.49
N VAL A 2 -4.00 4.70 9.26
CA VAL A 2 -2.90 5.52 8.75
C VAL A 2 -1.85 4.59 8.13
N PRO A 3 -1.40 4.81 6.88
CA PRO A 3 -0.34 4.00 6.30
C PRO A 3 0.94 4.10 7.12
N TYR A 4 1.62 2.97 7.36
CA TYR A 4 2.85 2.91 8.15
C TYR A 4 3.96 3.86 7.65
N GLN A 5 3.95 4.20 6.35
CA GLN A 5 4.84 5.19 5.75
C GLN A 5 4.61 6.63 6.24
N LEU A 6 3.41 6.96 6.72
CA LEU A 6 3.12 8.24 7.36
C LEU A 6 3.46 8.23 8.86
N SER A 7 3.51 7.04 9.47
CA SER A 7 3.85 6.85 10.88
C SER A 7 5.37 6.86 11.15
N GLY A 8 6.20 7.21 10.16
CA GLY A 8 7.65 7.33 10.30
C GLY A 8 8.48 6.12 9.85
N VAL A 9 7.85 5.06 9.32
CA VAL A 9 8.57 3.92 8.72
C VAL A 9 8.66 4.14 7.21
N GLU A 10 9.71 4.85 6.77
CA GLU A 10 9.85 5.28 5.36
C GLU A 10 9.87 4.10 4.38
N GLU A 11 10.57 3.02 4.73
CA GLU A 11 10.69 1.80 3.93
C GLU A 11 9.69 0.71 4.36
N SER A 12 8.39 1.00 4.25
CA SER A 12 7.34 -0.01 4.50
C SER A 12 6.71 -0.52 3.19
N ILE A 13 6.43 -1.83 3.12
CA ILE A 13 5.72 -2.48 2.01
C ILE A 13 4.51 -3.26 2.53
N ALA A 14 3.45 -3.31 1.73
CA ALA A 14 2.31 -4.20 1.94
C ALA A 14 2.53 -5.48 1.14
N LEU A 15 2.59 -6.62 1.84
CA LEU A 15 2.65 -7.93 1.20
C LEU A 15 1.24 -8.54 1.17
N VAL A 16 0.73 -8.81 -0.03
CA VAL A 16 -0.60 -9.40 -0.25
C VAL A 16 -0.42 -10.83 -0.72
N TYR A 17 -0.97 -11.77 0.04
CA TYR A 17 -0.99 -13.18 -0.30
C TYR A 17 -2.23 -13.53 -1.12
N ASP A 18 -2.01 -14.07 -2.33
CA ASP A 18 -3.09 -14.46 -3.23
C ASP A 18 -3.47 -15.93 -2.98
N GLN A 19 -4.50 -16.11 -2.15
CA GLN A 19 -4.97 -17.43 -1.74
C GLN A 19 -5.56 -18.23 -2.91
N ALA A 20 -6.13 -17.58 -3.93
CA ALA A 20 -6.73 -18.26 -5.06
C ALA A 20 -5.67 -18.98 -5.91
N LEU A 21 -4.55 -18.30 -6.17
CA LEU A 21 -3.41 -18.91 -6.85
C LEU A 21 -2.68 -19.93 -5.98
N ALA A 22 -2.66 -19.71 -4.66
CA ALA A 22 -2.10 -20.69 -3.72
C ALA A 22 -2.83 -22.02 -3.74
N LEU A 23 -4.17 -22.01 -3.83
CA LEU A 23 -4.97 -23.23 -3.95
C LEU A 23 -4.70 -23.99 -5.25
N GLN A 24 -4.16 -23.31 -6.28
CA GLN A 24 -3.76 -23.90 -7.55
C GLN A 24 -2.29 -24.41 -7.54
N GLY A 25 -1.60 -24.31 -6.40
CA GLY A 25 -0.23 -24.79 -6.23
C GLY A 25 0.88 -23.75 -6.46
N TYR A 26 0.52 -22.47 -6.65
CA TYR A 26 1.48 -21.39 -6.84
C TYR A 26 1.72 -20.59 -5.56
N ILE A 27 2.96 -20.25 -5.25
CA ILE A 27 3.21 -19.20 -4.24
C ILE A 27 3.06 -17.85 -4.92
N SER A 28 1.98 -17.14 -4.60
CA SER A 28 1.71 -15.81 -5.15
C SER A 28 1.67 -14.78 -4.03
N LEU A 29 2.67 -13.90 -4.05
CA LEU A 29 2.85 -12.79 -3.12
C LEU A 29 3.05 -11.51 -3.94
N LYS A 30 2.25 -10.49 -3.67
CA LYS A 30 2.34 -9.19 -4.33
C LYS A 30 2.82 -8.16 -3.31
N ALA A 31 3.95 -7.52 -3.60
CA ALA A 31 4.51 -6.48 -2.77
C ALA A 31 4.14 -5.10 -3.34
N PHE A 32 3.49 -4.27 -2.54
CA PHE A 32 3.11 -2.91 -2.91
C PHE A 32 3.72 -1.90 -1.94
N ARG A 33 4.01 -0.70 -2.45
CA ARG A 33 4.38 0.47 -1.66
C ARG A 33 3.62 1.68 -2.18
N LEU A 34 3.39 2.67 -1.32
CA LEU A 34 2.91 3.96 -1.80
C LEU A 34 3.98 4.60 -2.69
N THR A 35 3.51 5.21 -3.77
CA THR A 35 4.36 6.11 -4.56
C THR A 35 4.62 7.39 -3.75
N PRO A 36 5.75 8.08 -3.98
CA PRO A 36 6.03 9.34 -3.31
C PRO A 36 4.90 10.38 -3.47
N ALA A 37 4.31 10.48 -4.67
CA ALA A 37 3.20 11.38 -4.94
C ALA A 37 1.95 11.03 -4.11
N ALA A 38 1.57 9.75 -4.02
CA ALA A 38 0.44 9.33 -3.20
C ALA A 38 0.68 9.61 -1.70
N LEU A 39 1.93 9.49 -1.24
CA LEU A 39 2.30 9.82 0.13
C LEU A 39 2.18 11.32 0.41
N GLU A 40 2.57 12.17 -0.53
CA GLU A 40 2.45 13.62 -0.42
C GLU A 40 0.99 14.08 -0.38
N HIS A 41 0.14 13.55 -1.28
CA HIS A 41 -1.30 13.81 -1.24
C HIS A 41 -1.93 13.42 0.10
N LEU A 42 -1.53 12.28 0.67
CA LEU A 42 -2.02 11.84 1.98
C LEU A 42 -1.51 12.70 3.14
N LYS A 43 -0.30 13.27 3.04
CA LYS A 43 0.28 14.15 4.08
C LYS A 43 -0.41 15.50 4.13
N ASN A 44 -0.82 16.02 2.97
CA ASN A 44 -1.35 17.37 2.87
C ASN A 44 -2.81 17.48 3.31
N GLU A 45 -3.44 16.38 3.74
CA GLU A 45 -4.86 16.29 4.14
C GLU A 45 -5.82 16.95 3.14
N ASP A 46 -5.38 17.13 1.88
CA ASP A 46 -6.26 17.53 0.80
C ASP A 46 -7.32 16.45 0.73
N TYR A 47 -8.51 16.82 1.20
CA TYR A 47 -9.69 15.98 1.19
C TYR A 47 -9.75 15.31 -0.18
N PHE A 48 -9.99 13.99 -0.20
CA PHE A 48 -10.28 13.25 -1.42
C PHE A 48 -11.55 13.84 -2.06
N SER A 49 -11.42 14.98 -2.71
CA SER A 49 -12.46 15.68 -3.43
C SER A 49 -12.31 15.28 -4.90
N PRO A 50 -13.37 14.77 -5.53
CA PRO A 50 -13.33 14.32 -6.92
C PRO A 50 -13.33 15.48 -7.94
N ASP A 51 -13.17 16.72 -7.49
CA ASP A 51 -13.30 17.94 -8.29
C ASP A 51 -12.10 18.18 -9.23
#